data_AF-A0A1G5RKG9-F1
#
_entry.id   AF-A0A1G5RKG9-F1
#
_cell.length_a   1.000
_cell.length_b   1.000
_cell.length_c   1.000
_cell.angle_alpha   90.00
_cell.angle_beta   90.00
_cell.angle_gamma   90.00
#
_symmetry.space_group_name_H-M   'P 1'
#
loop_
_entity.id
_entity.type
_entity.pdbx_description
1 polymer ?
#
loop_
_entity_poly.entity_id
_entity_poly.type
_entity_poly.pdbx_seq_one_letter_code
_entity_poly.pdbx_strand_id
1 'polypeptide(L)'
;MAKDLKLKTERINDTTVRVSWTDPVLGDFSKGNSNMLGAIAGIGFLICMGVGLVNQTFTPLLVGFALIIGCLVMLKTTRMVDRQIVFDPETTLVEGRRYPTDQITRFEYGLRSQLTGEQPYRDPKSGAVHSDPTLIRMWLNDSDALQISINNWQPQVCHKIRNALDEALLFVRKEQKQADHREKYGSKGDFGMPEY
;
A
#
# COMPACT_ATOMS: atom_id res chain seq x y z
N MET A 1 -5.41 -10.88 10.46
CA MET A 1 -5.30 -11.22 9.03
C MET A 1 -5.91 -10.08 8.23
N ALA A 2 -5.10 -9.39 7.42
CA ALA A 2 -5.62 -8.34 6.54
C ALA A 2 -6.54 -8.99 5.50
N LYS A 3 -7.81 -8.55 5.50
CA LYS A 3 -8.88 -9.11 4.68
C LYS A 3 -8.77 -8.51 3.29
N ASP A 4 -8.21 -9.30 2.39
CA ASP A 4 -8.24 -9.16 0.93
C ASP A 4 -7.34 -8.07 0.32
N LEU A 5 -6.45 -8.50 -0.57
CA LEU A 5 -5.52 -7.67 -1.35
C LEU A 5 -6.26 -6.82 -2.40
N LYS A 6 -7.46 -7.24 -2.83
CA LYS A 6 -8.25 -6.60 -3.89
C LYS A 6 -7.42 -6.21 -5.12
N LEU A 7 -6.42 -7.02 -5.47
CA LEU A 7 -5.59 -6.79 -6.65
C LEU A 7 -6.43 -7.00 -7.91
N LYS A 8 -6.46 -5.99 -8.77
CA LYS A 8 -7.15 -6.01 -10.06
C LYS A 8 -6.23 -5.43 -11.13
N THR A 9 -6.17 -6.11 -12.27
CA THR A 9 -5.55 -5.60 -13.49
C THR A 9 -6.66 -5.43 -14.52
N GLU A 10 -6.89 -4.20 -14.96
CA GLU A 10 -7.97 -3.80 -15.86
C GLU A 10 -7.39 -3.13 -17.09
N ARG A 11 -7.83 -3.53 -18.28
CA ARG A 11 -7.52 -2.79 -19.51
C ARG A 11 -8.55 -1.68 -19.67
N ILE A 12 -8.10 -0.42 -19.64
CA ILE A 12 -8.99 0.74 -19.81
C ILE A 12 -9.34 0.90 -21.30
N ASN A 13 -8.35 0.68 -22.16
CA ASN A 13 -8.47 0.68 -23.62
C ASN A 13 -7.41 -0.29 -24.18
N ASP A 14 -7.22 -0.30 -25.51
CA ASP A 14 -6.31 -1.24 -26.19
C ASP A 14 -4.85 -1.09 -25.77
N THR A 15 -4.43 0.11 -25.34
CA THR A 15 -3.02 0.44 -25.04
C THR A 15 -2.76 0.76 -23.58
N THR A 16 -3.81 0.92 -22.77
CA THR A 16 -3.73 1.40 -21.39
C THR A 16 -4.17 0.34 -20.40
N VAL A 17 -3.31 0.04 -19.43
CA VAL A 17 -3.56 -0.94 -18.37
C VAL A 17 -3.52 -0.27 -17.00
N ARG A 18 -4.52 -0.52 -16.17
CA ARG A 18 -4.56 -0.12 -14.77
C ARG A 18 -4.31 -1.33 -13.88
N VAL A 19 -3.39 -1.19 -12.93
CA VAL A 19 -3.19 -2.13 -11.83
C VAL A 19 -3.58 -1.43 -10.53
N SER A 20 -4.52 -1.98 -9.79
CA SER A 20 -5.02 -1.42 -8.53
C SER A 20 -5.06 -2.47 -7.43
N TRP A 21 -4.77 -2.09 -6.19
CA TRP A 21 -4.81 -2.95 -5.00
C TRP A 21 -5.11 -2.12 -3.75
N THR A 22 -5.38 -2.80 -2.64
CA THR A 22 -5.62 -2.13 -1.36
C THR A 22 -4.54 -2.52 -0.34
N ASP A 23 -3.88 -1.53 0.24
CA ASP A 23 -2.84 -1.71 1.24
C ASP A 23 -3.35 -1.55 2.68
N PRO A 24 -3.05 -2.49 3.59
CA PRO A 24 -3.28 -2.36 5.00
C PRO A 24 -2.18 -1.49 5.59
N VAL A 25 -2.55 -0.26 5.93
CA VAL A 25 -1.70 0.66 6.68
C VAL A 25 -2.14 0.56 8.13
N LEU A 26 -1.20 0.22 9.03
CA LEU A 26 -1.46 0.37 10.46
C LEU A 26 -1.72 1.85 10.69
N GLY A 27 -2.87 2.18 11.28
CA GLY A 27 -3.16 3.57 11.61
C GLY A 27 -2.07 4.07 12.56
N ASP A 28 -1.23 4.98 12.08
CA ASP A 28 -0.40 5.81 12.94
C ASP A 28 -1.35 6.73 13.71
N PHE A 29 -1.94 6.19 14.77
CA PHE A 29 -2.42 7.03 15.87
C PHE A 29 -1.17 7.62 16.49
N SER A 30 -0.78 8.78 15.96
CA SER A 30 0.36 9.57 16.41
C SER A 30 0.41 9.60 17.93
N LYS A 31 1.64 9.64 18.47
CA LYS A 31 2.01 9.61 19.90
C LYS A 31 1.22 10.55 20.85
N GLY A 32 0.35 11.42 20.34
CA GLY A 32 -0.56 12.27 21.11
C GLY A 32 -1.95 11.66 21.37
N ASN A 33 -2.57 10.98 20.39
CA ASN A 33 -3.99 10.61 20.49
C ASN A 33 -4.25 9.31 21.27
N SER A 34 -3.31 8.36 21.26
CA SER A 34 -3.44 7.11 22.03
C SER A 34 -3.39 7.35 23.54
N ASN A 35 -2.56 8.30 23.99
CA ASN A 35 -2.49 8.73 25.38
C ASN A 35 -3.78 9.44 25.82
N MET A 36 -4.36 10.29 24.95
CA MET A 36 -5.61 10.98 25.23
C MET A 36 -6.81 10.02 25.29
N LEU A 37 -6.91 9.08 24.35
CA LEU A 37 -7.93 8.01 24.36
C LEU A 37 -7.80 7.12 25.61
N GLY A 38 -6.57 6.76 25.98
CA GLY A 38 -6.31 5.99 27.21
C GLY A 38 -6.71 6.75 28.47
N ALA A 39 -6.43 8.06 28.55
CA ALA A 39 -6.83 8.91 29.67
C ALA A 39 -8.35 9.05 29.77
N ILE A 40 -9.04 9.29 28.65
CA ILE A 40 -10.51 9.39 28.62
C ILE A 40 -11.16 8.07 29.03
N ALA A 41 -10.67 6.94 28.51
CA ALA A 41 -11.18 5.62 28.89
C ALA A 41 -10.92 5.31 30.37
N GLY A 42 -9.75 5.66 30.91
CA GLY A 42 -9.42 5.48 32.32
C GLY A 42 -10.28 6.33 33.26
N ILE A 43 -10.47 7.61 32.95
CA ILE A 43 -11.34 8.51 33.72
C ILE A 43 -12.79 8.03 33.67
N GLY A 44 -13.29 7.65 32.49
CA GLY A 44 -14.62 7.09 32.32
C GLY A 44 -14.84 5.82 33.15
N PHE A 45 -13.85 4.92 33.17
CA PHE A 45 -13.92 3.70 33.99
C PHE A 45 -13.96 4.01 35.49
N LEU A 46 -13.16 4.96 35.98
CA LEU A 46 -13.17 5.37 37.38
C LEU A 46 -14.51 5.97 37.81
N ILE A 47 -15.14 6.79 36.95
CA ILE A 47 -16.48 7.34 37.19
C ILE A 47 -17.52 6.21 37.26
N CYS A 48 -17.49 5.29 36.28
CA CYS A 48 -18.35 4.11 36.26
C CYS A 48 -18.18 3.23 37.51
N MET A 49 -16.95 3.02 37.96
CA MET A 49 -16.64 2.26 39.18
C MET A 49 -17.20 2.95 40.43
N GLY A 50 -17.03 4.28 40.55
CA GLY A 50 -17.59 5.05 41.66
C GLY A 50 -19.12 4.98 41.73
N VAL A 51 -19.79 5.15 40.58
CA VAL A 51 -21.26 5.03 40.50
C VAL A 51 -21.74 3.61 40.83
N GLY A 52 -21.02 2.58 40.36
CA GLY A 52 -21.34 1.18 40.65
C GLY A 52 -21.23 0.84 42.14
N LEU A 53 -20.21 1.38 42.84
CA LEU A 53 -20.03 1.21 44.28
C LEU A 53 -21.14 1.91 45.09
N VAL A 54 -21.59 3.09 44.67
CA VAL A 54 -22.66 3.84 45.35
C VAL A 54 -24.03 3.22 45.12
N ASN A 55 -24.34 2.84 43.88
CA ASN A 55 -25.66 2.32 43.51
C ASN A 55 -25.77 0.79 43.66
N GLN A 56 -24.75 0.10 44.17
CA GLN A 56 -24.68 -1.37 44.33
C GLN A 56 -25.11 -2.16 43.08
N THR A 57 -24.85 -1.62 41.89
CA THR A 57 -25.24 -2.22 40.62
C THR A 57 -24.03 -2.43 39.73
N PHE A 58 -24.02 -3.54 38.99
CA PHE A 58 -22.92 -3.88 38.08
C PHE A 58 -23.01 -3.20 36.72
N THR A 59 -24.17 -2.63 36.37
CA THR A 59 -24.43 -1.99 35.07
C THR A 59 -23.42 -0.89 34.70
N PRO A 60 -23.04 0.04 35.59
CA PRO A 60 -22.03 1.07 35.28
C PRO A 60 -20.66 0.46 34.98
N LEU A 61 -20.29 -0.61 35.67
CA LEU A 61 -19.02 -1.33 35.49
C LEU A 61 -18.94 -2.01 34.12
N LEU A 62 -20.05 -2.59 33.64
CA LEU A 62 -20.15 -3.16 32.29
C LEU A 62 -20.00 -2.09 31.20
N VAL A 63 -20.60 -0.90 31.40
CA VAL A 63 -20.44 0.24 30.48
C VAL A 63 -18.98 0.71 30.43
N GLY A 64 -18.32 0.80 31.58
CA GLY A 64 -16.89 1.13 31.68
C GLY A 64 -16.00 0.12 30.93
N PHE A 65 -16.26 -1.18 31.09
CA PHE A 65 -15.55 -2.22 30.35
C PHE A 65 -15.79 -2.15 28.84
N ALA A 66 -17.03 -1.91 28.41
CA ALA A 66 -17.37 -1.75 27.00
C ALA A 66 -16.64 -0.55 26.37
N LEU A 67 -16.50 0.56 27.11
CA LEU A 67 -15.72 1.74 26.69
C LEU A 67 -14.24 1.41 26.50
N ILE A 68 -13.62 0.68 27.43
CA ILE A 68 -12.21 0.27 27.33
C ILE A 68 -12.01 -0.65 26.12
N ILE A 69 -12.86 -1.67 25.96
CA ILE A 69 -12.78 -2.61 24.83
C ILE A 69 -12.98 -1.87 23.51
N GLY A 70 -13.96 -0.96 23.42
CA GLY A 70 -14.20 -0.14 22.24
C GLY A 70 -12.98 0.72 21.87
N CYS A 71 -12.33 1.34 22.85
CA CYS A 71 -11.10 2.11 22.63
C CYS A 71 -9.94 1.21 22.17
N LEU A 72 -9.76 0.03 22.76
CA LEU A 72 -8.72 -0.92 22.36
C LEU A 72 -8.92 -1.44 20.93
N VAL A 73 -10.17 -1.67 20.51
CA VAL A 73 -10.52 -2.06 19.14
C VAL A 73 -10.22 -0.92 18.16
N MET A 74 -10.60 0.32 18.50
CA MET A 74 -10.29 1.51 17.70
C MET A 74 -8.77 1.68 17.49
N LEU A 75 -7.96 1.49 18.54
CA LEU A 75 -6.50 1.60 18.48
C LEU A 75 -5.85 0.55 17.55
N LYS A 76 -6.51 -0.58 17.30
CA LYS A 76 -6.02 -1.66 16.42
C LYS A 76 -6.61 -1.62 15.01
N THR A 77 -7.36 -0.58 14.65
CA THR A 77 -8.03 -0.54 13.35
C THR A 77 -7.02 -0.26 12.25
N THR A 78 -6.70 -1.30 11.47
CA THR A 78 -5.97 -1.18 10.20
C THR A 78 -6.79 -0.32 9.24
N ARG A 79 -6.17 0.72 8.67
CA ARG A 79 -6.76 1.49 7.58
C ARG A 79 -6.41 0.83 6.26
N MET A 80 -7.38 0.77 5.36
CA MET A 80 -7.19 0.26 4.01
C MET A 80 -6.99 1.46 3.08
N VAL A 81 -5.87 1.49 2.36
CA VAL A 81 -5.51 2.56 1.42
C VAL A 81 -5.52 1.99 0.01
N ASP A 82 -6.38 2.53 -0.84
CA ASP A 82 -6.44 2.12 -2.24
C ASP A 82 -5.26 2.71 -3.02
N ARG A 83 -4.58 1.85 -3.78
CA ARG A 83 -3.45 2.17 -4.65
C ARG A 83 -3.82 1.83 -6.08
N GLN A 84 -3.31 2.62 -7.00
CA GLN A 84 -3.41 2.34 -8.43
C GLN A 84 -2.22 2.91 -9.19
N ILE A 85 -1.85 2.20 -10.25
CA ILE A 85 -0.90 2.64 -11.26
C ILE A 85 -1.56 2.44 -12.62
N VAL A 86 -1.49 3.46 -13.47
CA VAL A 86 -2.01 3.38 -14.84
C VAL A 86 -0.82 3.45 -15.79
N PHE A 87 -0.67 2.43 -16.61
CA PHE A 87 0.34 2.32 -17.65
C PHE A 87 -0.29 2.70 -18.98
N ASP A 88 0.22 3.75 -19.60
CA ASP A 88 -0.03 4.14 -20.99
C ASP A 88 1.32 4.08 -21.74
N PRO A 89 1.32 3.88 -23.08
CA PRO A 89 2.56 3.70 -23.84
C PRO A 89 3.59 4.80 -23.66
N GLU A 90 3.14 6.06 -23.51
CA GLU A 90 4.03 7.19 -23.34
C GLU A 90 4.26 7.50 -21.86
N THR A 91 3.20 7.40 -21.03
CA THR A 91 3.25 7.84 -19.64
C THR A 91 2.64 6.83 -18.67
N THR A 92 3.29 6.67 -17.52
CA THR A 92 2.78 5.90 -16.38
C THR A 92 2.36 6.87 -15.27
N LEU A 93 1.12 6.74 -14.80
CA LEU A 93 0.55 7.56 -13.73
C LEU A 93 0.65 6.80 -12.40
N VAL A 94 1.34 7.41 -11.42
CA VAL A 94 1.48 6.91 -10.05
C VAL A 94 1.12 8.04 -9.09
N GLU A 95 0.08 7.83 -8.26
CA GLU A 95 -0.39 8.82 -7.27
C GLU A 95 -0.60 10.24 -7.84
N GLY A 96 -1.10 10.34 -9.07
CA GLY A 96 -1.34 11.62 -9.75
C GLY A 96 -0.11 12.24 -10.42
N ARG A 97 1.07 11.63 -10.30
CA ARG A 97 2.30 12.04 -10.99
C ARG A 97 2.53 11.19 -12.24
N ARG A 98 2.99 11.81 -13.32
CA ARG A 98 3.29 11.15 -14.59
C ARG A 98 4.79 10.92 -14.72
N TYR A 99 5.16 9.72 -15.15
CA TYR A 99 6.53 9.32 -15.45
C TYR A 99 6.58 8.74 -16.86
N PRO A 100 7.62 8.99 -17.66
CA PRO A 100 7.76 8.35 -18.95
C PRO A 100 7.84 6.82 -18.80
N THR A 101 7.02 6.08 -19.57
CA THR A 101 6.90 4.62 -19.43
C THR A 101 8.17 3.88 -19.88
N ASP A 102 8.91 4.46 -20.82
CA ASP A 102 10.20 3.96 -21.30
C ASP A 102 11.29 4.03 -20.21
N GLN A 103 11.21 4.97 -19.28
CA GLN A 103 12.16 5.13 -18.18
C GLN A 103 12.01 4.07 -17.08
N ILE A 104 10.88 3.36 -17.00
CA ILE A 104 10.66 2.39 -15.91
C ILE A 104 11.50 1.13 -16.11
N THR A 105 12.53 0.89 -15.33
CA THR A 105 13.40 -0.27 -15.56
C THR A 105 12.87 -1.54 -14.91
N ARG A 106 12.42 -1.46 -13.66
CA ARG A 106 11.95 -2.63 -12.89
C ARG A 106 11.07 -2.24 -11.70
N PHE A 107 10.35 -3.24 -11.19
CA PHE A 107 9.67 -3.20 -9.90
C PHE A 107 10.39 -4.10 -8.89
N GLU A 108 10.61 -3.57 -7.70
CA GLU A 108 11.28 -4.24 -6.58
C GLU A 108 10.38 -4.20 -5.34
N TYR A 109 10.49 -5.22 -4.48
CA TYR A 109 9.87 -5.19 -3.16
C TYR A 109 10.80 -5.80 -2.10
N GLY A 110 10.64 -5.37 -0.86
CA GLY A 110 11.50 -5.81 0.24
C GLY A 110 11.23 -4.99 1.50
N LEU A 111 11.86 -5.37 2.61
CA LEU A 111 11.72 -4.60 3.85
C LEU A 111 12.29 -3.19 3.65
N ARG A 112 11.67 -2.18 4.28
CA ARG A 112 12.14 -0.80 4.18
C ARG A 112 13.59 -0.68 4.59
N SER A 113 13.99 -1.30 5.69
CA SER A 113 15.37 -1.28 6.16
C SER A 113 16.36 -1.88 5.16
N GLN A 114 15.99 -2.98 4.50
CA GLN A 114 16.83 -3.64 3.51
C GLN A 114 17.01 -2.81 2.25
N LEU A 115 15.95 -2.14 1.80
CA LEU A 115 15.96 -1.40 0.54
C LEU A 115 16.44 0.06 0.68
N THR A 116 16.22 0.72 1.83
CA THR A 116 16.66 2.12 2.06
C THR A 116 17.93 2.22 2.90
N GLY A 117 18.27 1.19 3.69
CA GLY A 117 19.24 1.31 4.78
C GLY A 117 18.69 1.99 6.04
N GLU A 118 17.46 2.52 6.02
CA GLU A 118 16.84 3.18 7.18
C GLU A 118 16.34 2.15 8.18
N GLN A 119 16.93 2.14 9.37
CA GLN A 119 16.50 1.26 10.43
C GLN A 119 15.08 1.61 10.92
N PRO A 120 14.27 0.61 11.33
CA PRO A 120 12.96 0.87 11.90
C PRO A 120 13.09 1.80 13.11
N TYR A 121 12.15 2.74 13.23
CA TYR A 121 12.17 3.71 14.33
C TYR A 121 12.16 2.97 15.68
N ARG A 122 13.11 3.32 16.54
CA ARG A 122 13.17 2.87 17.92
C ARG A 122 12.66 3.97 18.82
N ASP A 123 11.66 3.66 19.63
CA ASP A 123 11.14 4.63 20.60
C ASP A 123 12.21 4.91 21.68
N PRO A 124 12.63 6.17 21.84
CA PRO A 124 13.69 6.52 22.78
C PRO A 124 13.29 6.35 24.25
N LYS A 125 11.99 6.26 24.58
CA LYS A 125 11.49 6.10 25.96
C LYS A 125 11.29 4.65 26.35
N SER A 126 10.78 3.82 25.45
CA SER A 126 10.45 2.41 25.74
C SER A 126 11.47 1.41 25.19
N GLY A 127 12.37 1.84 24.30
CA GLY A 127 13.26 0.95 23.57
C GLY A 127 12.54 0.04 22.55
N ALA A 128 11.21 0.19 22.42
CA ALA A 128 10.42 -0.60 21.50
C ALA A 128 10.78 -0.25 20.05
N VAL A 129 11.03 -1.29 19.25
CA VAL A 129 11.29 -1.16 17.81
C VAL A 129 9.96 -1.24 17.08
N HIS A 130 9.64 -0.23 16.29
CA HIS A 130 8.45 -0.22 15.44
C HIS A 130 8.61 -1.24 14.31
N SER A 131 7.49 -1.72 13.77
CA SER A 131 7.50 -2.69 12.67
C SER A 131 8.25 -2.14 11.46
N ASP A 132 9.07 -2.99 10.83
CA ASP A 132 9.71 -2.69 9.54
C ASP A 132 8.74 -3.02 8.40
N PRO A 133 8.15 -2.00 7.73
CA PRO A 133 7.16 -2.27 6.69
C PRO A 133 7.85 -2.77 5.41
N THR A 134 7.10 -3.52 4.61
CA THR A 134 7.50 -3.88 3.25
C THR A 134 7.24 -2.69 2.33
N LEU A 135 8.21 -2.40 1.46
CA LEU A 135 8.09 -1.42 0.39
C LEU A 135 7.92 -2.11 -0.95
N ILE A 136 7.18 -1.47 -1.84
CA ILE A 136 7.23 -1.74 -3.27
C ILE A 136 7.73 -0.47 -3.95
N ARG A 137 8.71 -0.61 -4.84
CA ARG A 137 9.35 0.49 -5.55
C ARG A 137 9.32 0.27 -7.05
N MET A 138 9.26 1.38 -7.76
CA MET A 138 9.43 1.48 -9.20
C MET A 138 10.76 2.18 -9.47
N TRP A 139 11.66 1.51 -10.19
CA TRP A 139 12.93 2.09 -10.61
C TRP A 139 12.76 2.84 -11.93
N LEU A 140 13.34 4.04 -11.99
CA LEU A 140 13.43 4.89 -13.16
C LEU A 140 14.90 4.96 -13.58
N ASN A 141 15.19 4.51 -14.80
CA ASN A 141 16.54 4.46 -15.41
C ASN A 141 17.62 3.82 -14.53
N ASP A 142 17.25 2.95 -13.59
CA ASP A 142 18.12 2.39 -12.55
C ASP A 142 18.86 3.42 -11.67
N SER A 143 18.53 4.71 -11.78
CA SER A 143 19.09 5.81 -10.98
C SER A 143 18.19 6.16 -9.80
N ASP A 144 16.87 6.18 -10.01
CA ASP A 144 15.92 6.69 -9.05
C ASP A 144 14.88 5.64 -8.68
N ALA A 145 14.67 5.45 -7.38
CA ALA A 145 13.69 4.50 -6.86
C ALA A 145 12.48 5.24 -6.29
N LEU A 146 11.38 5.24 -7.03
CA LEU A 146 10.10 5.78 -6.56
C LEU A 146 9.40 4.76 -5.66
N GLN A 147 9.05 5.16 -4.45
CA GLN A 147 8.22 4.36 -3.57
C GLN A 147 6.76 4.42 -4.02
N ILE A 148 6.18 3.26 -4.37
CA ILE A 148 4.79 3.16 -4.85
C ILE A 148 3.84 2.57 -3.81
N SER A 149 4.36 1.84 -2.82
CA SER A 149 3.59 1.32 -1.70
C SER A 149 4.47 1.14 -0.46
N ILE A 150 3.90 1.46 0.71
CA ILE A 150 4.37 1.06 2.03
C ILE A 150 3.25 0.24 2.65
N ASN A 151 3.52 -1.00 3.00
CA ASN A 151 2.51 -1.89 3.56
C ASN A 151 3.12 -2.90 4.54
N ASN A 152 2.26 -3.61 5.25
CA ASN A 152 2.66 -4.73 6.11
C ASN A 152 2.18 -6.08 5.53
N TRP A 153 2.11 -6.18 4.20
CA TRP A 153 1.76 -7.42 3.55
C TRP A 153 2.88 -8.44 3.71
N GLN A 154 2.50 -9.72 3.65
CA GLN A 154 3.48 -10.81 3.56
C GLN A 154 4.25 -10.72 2.22
N PRO A 155 5.51 -11.20 2.17
CA PRO A 155 6.32 -11.15 0.95
C PRO A 155 5.64 -11.77 -0.28
N GLN A 156 4.84 -12.82 -0.12
CA GLN A 156 4.11 -13.47 -1.20
C GLN A 156 3.04 -12.57 -1.82
N VAL A 157 2.43 -11.69 -1.02
CA VAL A 157 1.45 -10.72 -1.50
C VAL A 157 2.15 -9.58 -2.24
N CYS A 158 3.26 -9.07 -1.71
CA CYS A 158 4.07 -8.07 -2.41
C CYS A 158 4.62 -8.61 -3.74
N HIS A 159 5.01 -9.87 -3.78
CA HIS A 159 5.42 -10.57 -5.00
C HIS A 159 4.31 -10.57 -6.06
N LYS A 160 3.06 -10.86 -5.67
CA LYS A 160 1.90 -10.83 -6.58
C LYS A 160 1.67 -9.43 -7.17
N ILE A 161 1.74 -8.39 -6.33
CA ILE A 161 1.60 -7.00 -6.79
C ILE A 161 2.72 -6.66 -7.77
N ARG A 162 3.98 -6.97 -7.41
CA ARG A 162 5.14 -6.75 -8.27
C ARG A 162 5.01 -7.42 -9.63
N ASN A 163 4.57 -8.68 -9.67
CA ASN A 163 4.40 -9.39 -10.94
C ASN A 163 3.27 -8.79 -11.78
N ALA A 164 2.14 -8.40 -11.17
CA ALA A 164 1.06 -7.74 -11.91
C ALA A 164 1.50 -6.41 -12.53
N LEU A 165 2.34 -5.64 -11.83
CA LEU A 165 2.93 -4.41 -12.35
C LEU A 165 3.91 -4.68 -13.50
N ASP A 166 4.77 -5.69 -13.35
CA ASP A 166 5.75 -6.10 -14.37
C ASP A 166 5.06 -6.59 -15.64
N GLU A 167 4.01 -7.41 -15.50
CA GLU A 167 3.18 -7.89 -16.61
C GLU A 167 2.46 -6.75 -17.33
N ALA A 168 1.88 -5.79 -16.59
CA ALA A 168 1.22 -4.63 -17.18
C ALA A 168 2.19 -3.75 -17.97
N LEU A 169 3.37 -3.48 -17.41
CA LEU A 169 4.43 -2.72 -18.09
C LEU A 169 4.92 -3.43 -19.36
N LEU A 170 5.15 -4.74 -19.28
CA LEU A 170 5.57 -5.54 -20.43
C LEU A 170 4.51 -5.57 -21.53
N PHE A 171 3.22 -5.64 -21.16
CA PHE A 171 2.13 -5.58 -22.12
C PHE A 171 2.14 -4.26 -22.90
N VAL A 172 2.14 -3.13 -22.19
CA VAL A 172 2.12 -1.79 -22.82
C VAL A 172 3.34 -1.57 -23.72
N ARG A 173 4.53 -2.02 -23.29
CA ARG A 173 5.75 -1.96 -24.11
C ARG A 173 5.70 -2.80 -25.38
N LYS A 174 5.06 -3.98 -25.32
CA LYS A 174 4.88 -4.83 -26.49
C LYS A 174 3.92 -4.20 -27.49
N GLU A 175 2.80 -3.65 -27.01
CA GLU A 175 1.84 -2.93 -27.85
C GLU A 175 2.50 -1.72 -28.51
N GLN A 176 3.28 -0.91 -27.77
CA GLN A 176 4.02 0.22 -28.35
C GLN A 176 5.00 -0.24 -29.43
N LYS A 177 5.82 -1.26 -29.15
CA LYS A 177 6.77 -1.80 -30.13
C LYS A 177 6.07 -2.31 -31.39
N GLN A 178 4.90 -2.93 -31.25
CA GLN A 178 4.12 -3.39 -32.39
C GLN A 178 3.54 -2.23 -33.19
N ALA A 179 3.06 -1.18 -32.53
CA ALA A 179 2.60 0.04 -33.18
C ALA A 179 3.74 0.71 -33.96
N ASP A 180 4.90 0.94 -33.31
CA ASP A 180 6.10 1.52 -33.92
C ASP A 180 6.59 0.69 -35.13
N HIS A 181 6.54 -0.64 -35.01
CA HIS A 181 6.93 -1.54 -36.08
C HIS A 181 5.98 -1.46 -37.28
N ARG A 182 4.67 -1.41 -37.04
CA ARG A 182 3.67 -1.26 -38.12
C ARG A 182 3.79 0.10 -38.82
N GLU A 183 4.10 1.15 -38.07
CA GLU A 183 4.33 2.48 -38.64
C GLU A 183 5.60 2.53 -39.49
N LYS A 184 6.71 1.93 -39.02
CA LYS A 184 8.02 1.97 -39.71
C LYS A 184 8.14 1.00 -40.88
N TYR A 185 7.53 -0.18 -40.78
CA TYR A 185 7.74 -1.28 -41.73
C TYR A 185 6.46 -1.73 -42.44
N GLY A 186 5.32 -1.07 -42.17
CA GLY A 186 4.02 -1.46 -42.71
C GLY A 186 3.39 -2.67 -42.02
N SER A 187 2.24 -3.09 -42.53
CA SER A 187 1.57 -4.32 -42.10
C SER A 187 2.20 -5.56 -42.73
N LYS A 188 2.04 -6.72 -42.08
CA LYS A 188 2.52 -8.01 -42.61
C LYS A 188 1.97 -8.21 -44.03
N GLY A 189 2.85 -8.22 -45.04
CA GLY A 189 2.47 -8.34 -46.45
C GLY A 189 2.86 -7.15 -47.33
N ASP A 190 3.27 -6.02 -46.75
CA ASP A 190 3.83 -4.89 -47.50
C ASP A 190 5.35 -5.07 -47.68
N PHE A 191 5.84 -4.72 -48.88
CA PHE A 191 7.19 -4.99 -49.40
C PHE A 191 8.33 -4.82 -48.37
N GLY A 192 9.09 -5.91 -48.11
CA GLY A 192 10.43 -5.83 -47.50
C GLY A 192 10.62 -6.40 -46.08
N MET A 193 9.70 -7.19 -45.53
CA MET A 193 9.89 -7.78 -44.19
C MET A 193 10.63 -9.15 -44.22
N PRO A 194 11.73 -9.33 -43.43
CA PRO A 194 12.21 -10.65 -43.06
C PRO A 194 11.32 -11.26 -41.97
N GLU A 195 11.00 -12.54 -42.09
CA GLU A 195 10.32 -13.30 -41.04
C GLU A 195 11.33 -13.70 -39.95
N TYR A 196 11.32 -13.02 -38.81
CA TYR A 196 11.89 -13.56 -37.57
C TYR A 196 11.06 -13.15 -36.35
#